data_AF-A0A7R9MR83-F1
#
_entry.id   AF-A0A7R9MR83-F1
#
_cell.length_a   1.000
_cell.length_b   1.000
_cell.length_c   1.000
_cell.angle_alpha   90.00
_cell.angle_beta   90.00
_cell.angle_gamma   90.00
#
_symmetry.space_group_name_H-M   'P 1'
#
loop_
_entity.id
_entity.type
_entity.pdbx_description
1 polymer ?
#
loop_
_entity_poly.entity_id
_entity_poly.type
_entity_poly.pdbx_seq_one_letter_code
_entity_poly.pdbx_strand_id
1 'polypeptide(L)' 'MDSINDQNRRQRLLELEEHILKHKSELSVDGLLDCVQALVTDCNHPALRRLKNIEAFLQR' A
#
# COMPACT_ATOMS: atom_id res chain seq x y z
N MET A 1 19.41 -3.48 -16.75
CA MET A 1 18.12 -2.93 -16.30
C MET A 1 17.78 -1.84 -17.27
N ASP A 2 16.86 -2.11 -18.20
CA ASP A 2 16.45 -1.14 -19.20
C ASP A 2 16.01 0.14 -18.50
N SER A 3 16.63 1.26 -18.87
CA SER A 3 16.28 2.58 -18.36
C SER A 3 14.88 2.89 -18.84
N ILE A 4 13.87 2.62 -18.02
CA ILE A 4 12.49 3.02 -18.28
C ILE A 4 12.51 4.55 -18.39
N ASN A 5 12.48 5.05 -19.62
CA ASN A 5 12.43 6.48 -19.92
C ASN A 5 11.00 6.99 -19.68
N ASP A 6 10.66 7.12 -18.40
CA ASP A 6 9.37 7.63 -17.96
C ASP A 6 9.40 9.16 -17.96
N GLN A 7 9.18 9.73 -19.14
CA GLN A 7 9.17 11.18 -19.34
C GLN A 7 8.13 11.90 -18.47
N ASN A 8 7.07 11.20 -18.06
CA ASN A 8 5.99 11.74 -17.24
C ASN A 8 6.08 11.37 -15.76
N ARG A 9 7.19 10.74 -15.32
CA ARG A 9 7.37 10.28 -13.94
C ARG A 9 7.12 11.38 -12.92
N ARG A 10 7.71 12.55 -13.17
CA ARG A 10 7.61 13.70 -12.27
C ARG A 10 6.17 14.18 -12.12
N GLN A 11 5.43 14.25 -13.21
CA GLN A 11 4.03 14.68 -13.20
C GLN A 11 3.16 13.72 -12.39
N ARG A 12 3.30 12.41 -12.63
CA ARG A 12 2.57 11.38 -11.87
C ARG A 12 2.89 11.38 -10.38
N LEU A 13 4.13 11.68 -10.01
CA LEU A 13 4.54 11.80 -8.61
C LEU A 13 3.86 13.00 -7.92
N LEU A 14 3.75 14.15 -8.61
CA LEU A 14 3.09 15.33 -8.07
C LEU A 14 1.58 15.09 -7.89
N GLU A 15 0.93 14.47 -8.87
CA GLU A 15 -0.49 14.10 -8.77
C GLU A 15 -0.73 13.12 -7.62
N LEU A 16 0.13 12.10 -7.49
CA LEU A 16 0.03 11.13 -6.40
C LEU A 16 0.23 11.79 -5.03
N GLU A 17 1.21 12.69 -4.91
CA GLU A 17 1.46 13.45 -3.69
C GLU A 17 0.23 14.30 -3.30
N GLU A 18 -0.39 14.98 -4.26
CA GLU A 18 -1.64 15.72 -4.03
C GLU A 18 -2.77 14.80 -3.53
N HIS A 19 -2.93 13.62 -4.14
CA HIS A 19 -3.93 12.64 -3.75
C HIS A 19 -3.70 12.07 -2.35
N ILE A 20 -2.45 11.88 -1.93
CA ILE A 20 -2.10 11.32 -0.62
C ILE A 20 -2.27 12.37 0.49
N LEU A 21 -1.92 13.63 0.22
CA LEU A 21 -2.02 14.72 1.20
C LEU A 21 -3.45 15.23 1.40
N LYS A 22 -4.34 15.00 0.43
CA LYS A 22 -5.73 15.46 0.51
C LYS A 22 -6.54 14.56 1.45
N HIS A 23 -6.93 15.12 2.61
CA HIS A 23 -7.61 14.39 3.67
C HIS A 23 -8.98 13.75 3.30
N LYS A 24 -9.64 14.18 2.21
CA LYS A 24 -10.90 13.59 1.71
C LYS A 24 -10.68 12.60 0.56
N SER A 25 -9.42 12.36 0.20
CA SER A 25 -9.06 11.39 -0.83
C SER A 25 -9.16 9.98 -0.27
N GLU A 26 -9.63 9.05 -1.09
CA GLU A 26 -9.61 7.61 -0.78
C GLU A 26 -8.17 7.10 -0.60
N LEU A 27 -7.20 7.77 -1.21
CA LEU A 27 -5.77 7.47 -1.11
C LEU A 27 -5.05 8.30 -0.03
N SER A 28 -5.79 8.94 0.87
CA SER A 28 -5.20 9.66 2.00
C SER A 28 -4.29 8.75 2.82
N VAL A 29 -3.26 9.34 3.44
CA VAL A 29 -2.33 8.60 4.31
C VAL A 29 -3.08 7.76 5.36
N ASP A 30 -4.08 8.35 6.01
CA ASP A 30 -4.87 7.67 7.04
C ASP A 30 -5.62 6.46 6.46
N GLY A 31 -6.28 6.61 5.30
CA GLY A 31 -6.96 5.50 4.64
C GLY A 31 -6.01 4.37 4.24
N LEU A 32 -4.81 4.71 3.78
CA LEU A 32 -3.78 3.71 3.45
C LEU A 32 -3.30 2.96 4.70
N LEU A 33 -3.10 3.66 5.81
CA LEU A 33 -2.73 3.05 7.09
C LEU A 33 -3.85 2.16 7.65
N ASP A 34 -5.10 2.61 7.58
CA ASP A 34 -6.27 1.83 7.98
C ASP A 34 -6.39 0.54 7.15
N CYS A 35 -6.13 0.60 5.85
CA CYS A 35 -6.10 -0.58 4.99
C CYS A 35 -5.04 -1.60 5.41
N VAL A 36 -3.82 -1.15 5.75
CA VAL A 36 -2.76 -2.04 6.23
C VAL A 36 -3.15 -2.66 7.57
N GLN A 37 -3.70 -1.86 8.48
CA GLN A 37 -4.14 -2.33 9.78
C GLN A 37 -5.27 -3.37 9.66
N ALA A 38 -6.25 -3.12 8.79
CA ALA A 38 -7.33 -4.06 8.49
C ALA A 38 -6.78 -5.37 7.92
N LEU A 39 -5.86 -5.29 6.95
CA LEU A 39 -5.25 -6.46 6.34
C LEU A 39 -4.50 -7.33 7.36
N VAL A 40 -3.71 -6.71 8.25
CA VAL A 40 -3.00 -7.42 9.34
C VAL A 40 -4.01 -8.07 10.29
N THR A 41 -5.07 -7.35 10.66
CA THR A 41 -6.10 -7.82 11.60
C THR A 41 -6.84 -9.03 11.03
N ASP A 42 -7.30 -8.94 9.78
CA ASP A 42 -8.07 -9.99 9.11
C ASP A 42 -7.23 -11.23 8.80
N CYS A 43 -5.95 -11.04 8.48
CA CYS A 43 -5.04 -12.14 8.15
C CYS A 43 -4.44 -12.84 9.37
N ASN A 44 -4.50 -12.24 10.56
CA ASN A 44 -3.97 -12.83 11.80
C ASN A 44 -4.89 -13.91 12.39
N HIS A 45 -5.34 -14.83 11.54
CA HIS A 45 -6.11 -15.99 11.93
C HIS A 45 -5.31 -17.29 11.65
N PRO A 46 -5.27 -18.27 12.59
CA PRO A 46 -4.45 -19.48 12.44
C PRO A 46 -4.67 -20.24 11.12
N ALA A 47 -5.89 -20.22 10.59
CA ALA A 47 -6.21 -20.88 9.32
C ALA A 47 -5.52 -20.23 8.11
N LEU A 48 -5.38 -18.90 8.12
CA LEU A 48 -4.77 -18.09 7.05
C LEU A 48 -3.25 -18.05 7.17
N ARG A 49 -2.71 -18.04 8.40
CA ARG A 49 -1.27 -18.11 8.69
C ARG A 49 -0.57 -19.38 8.16
N ARG A 50 -1.32 -20.42 7.80
CA ARG A 50 -0.76 -21.59 7.10
C ARG A 50 -0.28 -21.27 5.69
N LEU A 51 -0.79 -20.19 5.08
CA LEU A 51 -0.35 -19.71 3.78
C LEU A 51 0.97 -18.96 3.94
N LYS A 52 2.05 -19.51 3.38
CA LYS A 52 3.41 -18.96 3.53
C LYS A 52 3.52 -17.47 3.17
N ASN A 53 2.76 -17.01 2.18
CA ASN A 53 2.78 -15.62 1.76
C ASN A 53 2.14 -14.69 2.80
N ILE A 54 1.06 -15.14 3.46
CA ILE A 54 0.40 -14.39 4.52
C ILE A 54 1.28 -14.37 5.77
N GLU A 55 1.84 -15.51 6.16
CA GLU A 55 2.77 -15.57 7.30
C GLU A 55 3.99 -14.69 7.07
N ALA A 56 4.60 -14.75 5.89
CA ALA A 56 5.75 -13.92 5.54
C ALA A 56 5.38 -12.42 5.48
N PHE A 57 4.14 -12.07 5.12
CA PHE A 57 3.68 -10.69 5.17
C PHE A 57 3.52 -10.19 6.61
N LEU A 58 2.92 -11.00 7.49
CA LEU A 58 2.70 -10.65 8.91
C LEU A 58 3.97 -10.60 9.76
N GLN A 59 5.08 -11.19 9.30
CA GLN A 59 6.37 -11.23 10.00
C GLN A 59 7.36 -10.13 9.57
N ARG A 60 7.02 -9.29 8.58
CA ARG A 60 7.86 -8.19 8.09
C ARG A 60 7.64 -6.91 8.89
#